data_AF-A0A2D7Y149-F1
#
_entry.id   AF-A0A2D7Y149-F1
#
_cell.length_a   1.000
_cell.length_b   1.000
_cell.length_c   1.000
_cell.angle_alpha   90.00
_cell.angle_beta   90.00
_cell.angle_gamma   90.00
#
_symmetry.space_group_name_H-M   'P 1'
#
loop_
_entity.id
_entity.type
_entity.pdbx_description
1 polymer ?
#
loop_
_entity_poly.entity_id
_entity_poly.type
_entity_poly.pdbx_seq_one_letter_code
_entity_poly.pdbx_strand_id
1 'polypeptide(L)'
;MGKIVTSSYRRVSDHFEPDLVEDPAEQRKRRGHLEQIDYTVFAANQAVMSKTIHSVGIEDFQNLALSASKARSAWVDAAMSAARSRSPLSEEEVKRLSLLRSAYEELSEAYEATRRMVERGYLQFKPPVPKSS
;
A
#
# COMPACT_ATOMS: atom_id res chain seq x y z
N MET A 1 17.81 -39.68 -43.44
CA MET A 1 17.11 -40.19 -42.25
C MET A 1 17.75 -39.61 -41.00
N GLY A 2 17.01 -38.81 -40.23
CA GLY A 2 17.51 -38.12 -39.03
C GLY A 2 17.14 -38.84 -37.72
N LYS A 3 17.88 -38.49 -36.66
CA LYS A 3 17.45 -38.58 -35.26
C LYS A 3 18.06 -37.40 -34.50
N ILE A 4 17.34 -36.28 -34.48
CA ILE A 4 17.61 -35.18 -33.55
C ILE A 4 17.05 -35.64 -32.21
N VAL A 5 17.93 -35.94 -31.25
CA VAL A 5 17.54 -36.29 -29.88
C VAL A 5 17.34 -34.97 -29.13
N THR A 6 16.11 -34.47 -29.13
CA THR A 6 15.72 -33.35 -28.28
C THR A 6 15.59 -33.87 -26.86
N SER A 7 16.65 -33.73 -26.06
CA SER A 7 16.60 -33.94 -24.61
C SER A 7 15.79 -32.80 -23.98
N SER A 8 14.46 -32.96 -23.94
CA SER A 8 13.61 -32.11 -23.12
C SER A 8 13.86 -32.49 -21.65
N TYR A 9 14.81 -31.81 -21.01
CA TYR A 9 14.80 -31.72 -19.56
C TYR A 9 13.47 -31.07 -19.17
N ARG A 10 12.49 -31.89 -18.79
CA ARG A 10 11.37 -31.41 -18.00
C ARG A 10 12.00 -30.77 -16.78
N ARG A 11 11.94 -29.44 -16.67
CA ARG A 11 12.05 -28.78 -15.38
C ARG A 11 11.00 -29.48 -14.52
N VAL A 12 11.45 -30.31 -13.59
CA VAL A 12 10.64 -30.66 -12.43
C VAL A 12 10.26 -29.30 -11.87
N SER A 13 9.01 -28.95 -12.08
CA SER A 13 8.39 -27.83 -11.42
C SER A 13 8.68 -28.04 -9.95
N ASP A 14 9.51 -27.19 -9.35
CA ASP A 14 9.73 -27.12 -7.90
C ASP A 14 8.46 -26.50 -7.27
N HIS A 15 7.31 -27.08 -7.65
CA HIS A 15 6.02 -26.75 -7.08
C HIS A 15 6.01 -27.49 -5.76
N PHE A 16 6.22 -26.72 -4.70
CA PHE A 16 5.93 -27.18 -3.35
C PHE A 16 4.45 -27.57 -3.30
N GLU A 17 4.18 -28.86 -3.42
CA GLU A 17 2.91 -29.47 -3.04
C GLU A 17 3.05 -29.86 -1.57
N PRO A 18 2.50 -29.08 -0.62
CA PRO A 18 2.48 -29.54 0.77
C PRO A 18 1.73 -30.85 0.82
N ASP A 19 2.33 -31.89 1.39
CA ASP A 19 1.67 -33.18 1.65
C ASP A 19 0.29 -32.86 2.26
N LEU A 20 -0.76 -33.10 1.48
CA LEU A 20 -2.13 -32.61 1.72
C LEU A 20 -2.79 -33.21 2.97
N VAL A 21 -2.02 -33.93 3.78
CA VAL A 21 -2.38 -34.48 5.08
C VAL A 21 -1.36 -33.98 6.11
N GLU A 22 -1.32 -32.66 6.34
CA GLU A 22 -0.72 -32.18 7.59
C GLU A 22 -1.54 -32.72 8.75
N ASP A 23 -0.88 -33.43 9.68
CA ASP A 23 -1.46 -33.83 10.95
C ASP A 23 -2.19 -32.61 11.57
N PRO A 24 -3.49 -32.72 11.95
CA PRO A 24 -4.21 -31.66 12.63
C PRO A 24 -3.46 -31.01 13.81
N ALA A 25 -2.56 -31.74 14.47
CA ALA A 25 -1.67 -31.21 15.50
C ALA A 25 -0.65 -30.19 14.94
N GLU A 26 0.01 -30.52 13.83
CA GLU A 26 0.99 -29.64 13.18
C GLU A 26 0.31 -28.41 12.57
N GLN A 27 -0.91 -28.55 12.00
CA GLN A 27 -1.70 -27.41 11.54
C GLN A 27 -2.02 -26.43 12.68
N ARG A 28 -2.41 -26.96 13.86
CA ARG A 28 -2.69 -26.14 15.05
C ARG A 28 -1.44 -25.42 15.54
N LYS A 29 -0.31 -26.11 15.57
CA LYS A 29 0.99 -25.53 15.97
C LYS A 29 1.42 -24.41 15.02
N ARG A 30 1.32 -24.64 13.71
CA ARG A 30 1.58 -23.63 12.68
C ARG A 30 0.68 -22.41 12.87
N ARG A 31 -0.62 -22.61 13.10
CA ARG A 31 -1.56 -21.51 13.38
C ARG A 31 -1.14 -20.70 14.60
N GLY A 32 -0.73 -21.35 15.69
CA GLY A 32 -0.23 -20.66 16.88
C GLY A 32 1.03 -19.82 16.61
N HIS A 33 1.96 -20.31 15.79
CA HIS A 33 3.12 -19.53 15.38
C HIS A 33 2.73 -18.31 14.53
N LEU A 34 1.78 -18.45 13.61
CA LEU A 34 1.28 -17.32 12.80
C LEU A 34 0.62 -16.26 13.68
N GLU A 35 -0.22 -16.67 14.64
CA GLU A 35 -0.83 -15.76 15.62
C GLU A 35 0.23 -15.01 16.44
N GLN A 36 1.31 -15.69 16.85
CA GLN A 36 2.42 -15.07 17.57
C GLN A 36 3.19 -14.07 16.70
N ILE A 37 3.41 -14.38 15.42
CA ILE A 37 4.04 -13.47 14.46
C ILE A 37 3.17 -12.22 14.29
N ASP A 38 1.87 -12.40 14.06
CA ASP A 38 0.92 -11.30 13.86
C ASP A 38 0.85 -10.40 15.10
N TYR A 39 0.79 -10.99 16.30
CA TYR A 39 0.82 -10.24 17.55
C TYR A 39 2.13 -9.46 17.73
N THR A 40 3.28 -10.08 17.40
CA THR A 40 4.58 -9.43 17.50
C THR A 40 4.67 -8.22 16.56
N VAL A 41 4.20 -8.37 15.32
CA VAL A 41 4.13 -7.26 14.35
C VAL A 41 3.19 -6.15 14.84
N PHE A 42 2.02 -6.52 15.36
CA PHE A 42 1.07 -5.55 15.93
C PHE A 42 1.70 -4.75 17.06
N ALA A 43 2.31 -5.43 18.04
CA ALA A 43 2.91 -4.79 19.22
C ALA A 43 4.07 -3.85 18.82
N ALA A 44 4.91 -4.27 17.87
CA ALA A 44 6.00 -3.45 17.34
C ALA A 44 5.46 -2.18 16.63
N ASN A 45 4.48 -2.34 15.74
CA ASN A 45 3.88 -1.22 15.02
C ASN A 45 3.22 -0.22 15.99
N GLN A 46 2.43 -0.72 16.94
CA GLN A 46 1.80 0.13 17.94
C GLN A 46 2.84 0.88 18.80
N ALA A 47 3.91 0.20 19.25
CA ALA A 47 4.96 0.80 20.08
C ALA A 47 5.78 1.87 19.36
N VAL A 48 5.98 1.74 18.03
CA VAL A 48 6.69 2.75 17.24
C VAL A 48 5.75 3.89 16.85
N MET A 49 4.58 3.57 16.29
CA MET A 49 3.66 4.57 15.75
C MET A 49 3.10 5.48 16.84
N SER A 50 2.73 4.94 18.01
CA SER A 50 2.22 5.76 19.13
C SER A 50 3.22 6.79 19.67
N LYS A 51 4.54 6.59 19.47
CA LYS A 51 5.59 7.54 19.87
C LYS A 51 5.73 8.70 18.91
N THR A 52 5.49 8.46 17.62
CA THR A 52 5.65 9.48 16.56
C THR A 52 4.33 10.17 16.26
N ILE A 53 3.27 9.39 16.09
CA ILE A 53 1.93 9.81 15.73
C ILE A 53 1.02 9.44 16.91
N HIS A 54 0.79 10.40 17.80
CA HIS A 54 0.13 10.14 19.09
C HIS A 54 -1.33 9.72 18.92
N SER A 55 -2.08 10.50 18.15
CA SER A 55 -3.50 10.29 17.87
C SER A 55 -3.87 11.02 16.59
N VAL A 56 -4.85 10.50 15.86
CA VAL A 56 -5.40 11.16 14.67
C VAL A 56 -6.89 11.44 14.87
N GLY A 57 -7.35 12.58 14.35
CA GLY A 57 -8.75 12.98 14.35
C GLY A 57 -9.31 13.10 12.93
N ILE A 58 -10.60 13.41 12.84
CA ILE A 58 -11.27 13.61 11.54
C ILE A 58 -10.63 14.75 10.72
N GLU A 59 -10.09 15.76 11.39
CA GLU A 59 -9.42 16.91 10.75
C GLU A 59 -8.14 16.49 10.02
N ASP A 60 -7.36 15.56 10.59
CA ASP A 60 -6.14 15.04 9.94
C ASP A 60 -6.48 14.32 8.62
N PHE A 61 -7.53 13.49 8.64
CA PHE A 61 -8.03 12.83 7.43
C PHE A 61 -8.58 13.82 6.41
N GLN A 62 -9.28 14.86 6.85
CA GLN A 62 -9.76 15.93 5.97
C GLN A 62 -8.59 16.67 5.32
N ASN A 63 -7.55 16.99 6.08
CA ASN A 63 -6.35 17.68 5.60
C ASN A 63 -5.56 16.83 4.57
N LEU A 64 -5.41 15.53 4.82
CA LEU A 64 -4.80 14.59 3.87
C LEU A 64 -5.63 14.48 2.60
N ALA A 65 -6.95 14.29 2.71
CA ALA A 65 -7.84 14.17 1.56
C ALA A 65 -7.86 15.46 0.71
N LEU A 66 -7.86 16.63 1.37
CA LEU A 66 -7.78 17.93 0.70
C LEU A 66 -6.44 18.10 -0.03
N SER A 67 -5.33 17.73 0.61
CA SER A 67 -4.00 17.79 0.02
C SER A 67 -3.86 16.88 -1.20
N ALA A 68 -4.31 15.62 -1.11
CA ALA A 68 -4.34 14.69 -2.24
C ALA A 68 -5.21 15.22 -3.38
N SER A 69 -6.36 15.82 -3.07
CA SER A 69 -7.24 16.43 -4.07
C SER A 69 -6.59 17.61 -4.80
N LYS A 70 -5.86 18.47 -4.07
CA LYS A 70 -5.10 19.58 -4.67
C LYS A 70 -3.98 19.06 -5.59
N ALA A 71 -3.22 18.06 -5.15
CA ALA A 71 -2.17 17.44 -5.95
C ALA A 71 -2.73 16.78 -7.22
N ARG A 72 -3.85 16.05 -7.10
CA ARG A 72 -4.56 15.46 -8.25
C ARG A 72 -4.97 16.53 -9.25
N SER A 73 -5.56 17.63 -8.76
CA SER A 73 -5.99 18.75 -9.60
C SER A 73 -4.81 19.35 -10.38
N ALA A 74 -3.68 19.61 -9.71
CA ALA A 74 -2.49 20.15 -10.35
C ALA A 74 -1.91 19.21 -11.42
N TRP A 75 -1.88 17.90 -11.16
CA TRP A 75 -1.44 16.92 -12.13
C TRP A 75 -2.36 16.86 -13.36
N VAL A 76 -3.68 16.78 -13.14
CA VAL A 76 -4.67 16.71 -14.22
C VAL A 76 -4.67 17.98 -15.06
N ASP A 77 -4.57 19.16 -14.42
CA ASP A 77 -4.50 20.43 -15.14
C ASP A 77 -3.25 20.53 -16.03
N ALA A 78 -2.09 20.12 -15.51
CA ALA A 78 -0.86 20.06 -16.29
C ALA A 78 -0.98 19.08 -17.47
N ALA A 79 -1.58 17.90 -17.26
CA ALA A 79 -1.78 16.90 -18.29
C ALA A 79 -2.72 17.41 -19.40
N MET A 80 -3.82 18.07 -19.02
CA MET A 80 -4.77 18.68 -19.95
C MET A 80 -4.11 19.81 -20.74
N SER A 81 -3.26 20.61 -20.10
CA SER A 81 -2.50 21.67 -20.79
C SER A 81 -1.51 21.10 -21.80
N ALA A 82 -0.78 20.04 -21.45
CA ALA A 82 0.11 19.36 -22.38
C ALA A 82 -0.64 18.72 -23.56
N ALA A 83 -1.79 18.08 -23.32
CA ALA A 83 -2.60 17.48 -24.38
C ALA A 83 -3.11 18.50 -25.41
N ARG A 84 -3.29 19.77 -25.00
CA ARG A 84 -3.73 20.85 -25.89
C ARG A 84 -2.64 21.36 -26.85
N SER A 85 -1.35 21.14 -26.55
CA SER A 85 -0.25 21.68 -27.36
C SER A 85 -0.12 21.03 -28.75
N ARG A 86 -0.76 19.85 -28.96
CA ARG A 86 -0.70 19.03 -30.18
C ARG A 86 0.71 18.67 -30.67
N SER A 87 1.72 18.89 -29.84
CA SER A 87 3.13 18.56 -30.09
C SER A 87 3.56 17.44 -29.14
N PRO A 88 4.56 16.62 -29.50
CA PRO A 88 5.18 15.70 -28.56
C PRO A 88 5.65 16.46 -27.31
N LEU A 89 5.43 15.88 -26.13
CA LEU A 89 5.93 16.48 -24.88
C LEU A 89 7.45 16.54 -24.90
N SER A 90 7.99 17.67 -24.45
CA SER A 90 9.41 17.79 -24.11
C SER A 90 9.76 16.93 -22.91
N GLU A 91 11.04 16.61 -22.76
CA GLU A 91 11.55 15.84 -21.61
C GLU A 91 11.21 16.52 -20.27
N GLU A 92 11.28 17.85 -20.22
CA GLU A 92 10.96 18.64 -19.03
C GLU A 92 9.47 18.54 -18.67
N GLU A 93 8.57 18.61 -19.65
CA GLU A 93 7.13 18.43 -19.42
C GLU A 93 6.81 17.02 -18.92
N VAL A 94 7.45 15.98 -19.48
CA VAL A 94 7.29 14.61 -19.01
C VAL A 94 7.76 14.48 -17.55
N LYS A 95 8.93 15.04 -17.21
CA LYS A 95 9.46 15.06 -15.83
C LYS A 95 8.50 15.77 -14.88
N ARG A 96 7.97 16.93 -15.27
CA ARG A 96 7.00 17.70 -14.48
C ARG A 96 5.72 16.88 -14.24
N LEU A 97 5.16 16.25 -15.27
CA LEU A 97 3.97 15.41 -15.13
C LEU A 97 4.21 14.22 -14.20
N SER A 98 5.38 13.56 -14.33
CA SER A 98 5.73 12.44 -13.46
C SER A 98 5.87 12.87 -12.00
N LEU A 99 6.48 14.03 -11.74
CA LEU A 99 6.60 14.59 -10.39
C LEU A 99 5.23 14.89 -9.78
N LEU A 100 4.34 15.57 -10.53
CA LEU A 100 3.00 15.91 -10.07
C LEU A 100 2.16 14.65 -9.78
N ARG A 101 2.25 13.63 -10.66
CA ARG A 101 1.60 12.34 -10.44
C ARG A 101 2.12 11.67 -9.15
N SER A 102 3.43 11.62 -8.98
CA SER A 102 4.05 10.99 -7.81
C SER A 102 3.59 11.67 -6.53
N ALA A 103 3.57 13.01 -6.48
CA ALA A 103 3.08 13.74 -5.32
C ALA A 103 1.61 13.41 -4.97
N TYR A 104 0.76 13.27 -5.99
CA TYR A 104 -0.62 12.85 -5.81
C TYR A 104 -0.73 11.40 -5.28
N GLU A 105 0.03 10.48 -5.83
CA GLU A 105 0.05 9.06 -5.43
C GLU A 105 0.54 8.92 -3.98
N GLU A 106 1.65 9.55 -3.62
CA GLU A 106 2.20 9.53 -2.26
C GLU A 106 1.21 10.06 -1.21
N LEU A 107 0.52 11.16 -1.50
CA LEU A 107 -0.49 11.71 -0.59
C LEU A 107 -1.73 10.79 -0.46
N SER A 108 -2.09 10.10 -1.53
CA SER A 108 -3.21 9.14 -1.53
C SER A 108 -2.85 7.88 -0.74
N GLU A 109 -1.64 7.35 -0.92
CA GLU A 109 -1.14 6.22 -0.15
C GLU A 109 -0.94 6.57 1.32
N ALA A 110 -0.49 7.78 1.64
CA ALA A 110 -0.39 8.25 3.03
C ALA A 110 -1.77 8.31 3.71
N TYR A 111 -2.82 8.73 3.00
CA TYR A 111 -4.19 8.68 3.49
C TYR A 111 -4.64 7.25 3.80
N GLU A 112 -4.48 6.32 2.85
CA GLU A 112 -4.86 4.92 3.03
C GLU A 112 -4.03 4.22 4.11
N ALA A 113 -2.74 4.51 4.19
CA ALA A 113 -1.86 4.01 5.24
C ALA A 113 -2.35 4.47 6.61
N THR A 114 -2.66 5.76 6.78
CA THR A 114 -3.16 6.31 8.05
C THR A 114 -4.50 5.66 8.43
N ARG A 115 -5.41 5.48 7.47
CA ARG A 115 -6.68 4.79 7.69
C ARG A 115 -6.49 3.35 8.16
N ARG A 116 -5.63 2.58 7.48
CA ARG A 116 -5.31 1.20 7.86
C ARG A 116 -4.66 1.11 9.24
N MET A 117 -3.83 2.09 9.62
CA MET A 117 -3.23 2.15 10.96
C MET A 117 -4.30 2.32 12.04
N VAL A 118 -5.34 3.13 11.79
CA VAL A 118 -6.50 3.25 12.69
C VAL A 118 -7.31 1.95 12.73
N GLU A 119 -7.64 1.38 11.57
CA GLU A 119 -8.41 0.12 11.46
C GLU A 119 -7.71 -1.04 12.19
N ARG A 120 -6.38 -1.09 12.13
CA ARG A 120 -5.57 -2.09 12.83
C ARG A 120 -5.29 -1.75 14.30
N GLY A 121 -5.73 -0.60 14.81
CA GLY A 121 -5.52 -0.20 16.20
C GLY A 121 -4.09 0.25 16.54
N TYR A 122 -3.27 0.56 15.53
CA TYR A 122 -1.92 1.11 15.74
C TYR A 122 -1.97 2.56 16.22
N LEU A 123 -2.98 3.31 15.80
CA LEU A 123 -3.21 4.72 16.17
C LEU A 123 -4.54 4.88 16.90
N GLN A 124 -4.56 5.77 17.90
CA GLN A 124 -5.79 6.17 18.56
C GLN A 124 -6.57 7.17 17.69
N PHE A 125 -7.83 6.87 17.40
CA PHE A 125 -8.74 7.79 16.73
C PHE A 125 -9.52 8.65 17.72
N LYS A 126 -9.45 9.97 17.58
CA LYS A 126 -10.21 10.92 18.39
C LYS A 126 -11.50 11.33 17.65
N PRO A 127 -12.68 10.91 18.12
CA PRO A 127 -13.93 11.33 17.51
C PRO A 127 -14.13 12.84 17.66
N PRO A 128 -14.84 13.50 16.74
CA PRO A 128 -15.13 14.93 16.85
C PRO A 128 -15.92 15.19 18.14
N VAL A 129 -15.51 16.22 18.88
CA VAL A 129 -16.27 16.66 20.06
C VAL A 129 -17.60 17.23 19.57
N PRO A 130 -18.76 16.74 20.04
CA PRO A 130 -20.05 17.30 19.66
C PRO A 130 -20.09 18.77 20.08
N LYS A 131 -20.44 19.65 19.14
CA LYS A 131 -20.68 21.06 19.45
C LYS A 131 -21.92 21.12 20.35
N SER A 132 -21.75 21.58 21.59
CA SER A 132 -22.88 21.97 22.44
C SER A 132 -23.55 23.18 21.78
N SER A 133 -24.75 22.96 21.23
CA SER A 133 -25.63 24.03 20.76
C SER A 133 -26.14 24.89 21.91
#